data_AF-A0A432DS59-F1
#
_entry.id   AF-A0A432DS59-F1
#
_cell.length_a   1.000
_cell.length_b   1.000
_cell.length_c   1.000
_cell.angle_alpha   90.00
_cell.angle_beta   90.00
_cell.angle_gamma   90.00
#
_symmetry.space_group_name_H-M   'P 1'
#
loop_
_entity.id
_entity.type
_entity.pdbx_description
1 polymer ?
#
loop_
_entity_poly.entity_id
_entity_poly.type
_entity_poly.pdbx_seq_one_letter_code
_entity_poly.pdbx_strand_id
1 'polypeptide(L)'
;MAGYGSDKRYEGNIQANYFNGDTNLSLIASSNNINSRSVSADEVLILWQQRGGSQSSGGGIQRFSTVGINYNDKFSSDASLDNLSLRYSESNRETRSKASRSTLLPGDSTLKTDSENSGENESKDYNFNNSTVIKPDSKTNIYLSPSFQGLRVSVPADQYLPLQRMVSF
;
A
#
# COMPACT_ATOMS: atom_id res chain seq x y z
N MET A 1 11.24 -9.84 -9.50
CA MET A 1 12.47 -9.15 -9.04
C MET A 1 12.45 -9.09 -7.52
N ALA A 2 13.59 -9.28 -6.87
CA ALA A 2 13.70 -9.16 -5.43
C ALA A 2 15.04 -8.53 -5.07
N GLY A 3 15.07 -7.75 -4.00
CA GLY A 3 16.24 -7.06 -3.49
C GLY A 3 16.24 -7.03 -1.97
N TYR A 4 17.41 -7.12 -1.38
CA TYR A 4 17.64 -7.01 0.05
C TYR A 4 18.85 -6.10 0.28
N GLY A 5 18.76 -5.20 1.24
CA GLY A 5 19.79 -4.22 1.55
C GLY A 5 20.16 -4.19 3.02
N SER A 6 21.07 -3.29 3.36
CA SER A 6 21.43 -2.97 4.75
C SER A 6 20.20 -2.58 5.57
N ASP A 7 20.28 -2.71 6.89
CA ASP A 7 19.19 -2.36 7.82
C ASP A 7 17.88 -3.11 7.58
N LYS A 8 17.97 -4.36 7.09
CA LYS A 8 16.83 -5.25 6.83
C LYS A 8 15.81 -4.67 5.84
N ARG A 9 16.28 -3.87 4.89
CA ARG A 9 15.47 -3.30 3.82
C ARG A 9 15.26 -4.32 2.72
N TYR A 10 14.03 -4.43 2.23
CA TYR A 10 13.69 -5.37 1.16
C TYR A 10 12.66 -4.79 0.20
N GLU A 11 12.69 -5.33 -1.01
CA GLU A 11 11.68 -5.16 -2.04
C GLU A 11 11.52 -6.48 -2.79
N GLY A 12 10.29 -6.91 -3.04
CA GLY A 12 9.99 -8.08 -3.84
C GLY A 12 8.76 -7.82 -4.71
N ASN A 13 8.84 -8.19 -5.98
CA ASN A 13 7.73 -8.10 -6.93
C ASN A 13 7.70 -9.36 -7.79
N ILE A 14 6.53 -9.97 -7.88
CA ILE A 14 6.21 -11.14 -8.69
C ILE A 14 5.03 -10.77 -9.58
N GLN A 15 5.17 -11.04 -10.86
CA GLN A 15 4.07 -10.97 -11.81
C GLN A 15 4.11 -12.22 -12.69
N ALA A 16 2.96 -12.86 -12.85
CA ALA A 16 2.79 -13.97 -13.77
C ALA A 16 1.57 -13.69 -14.64
N ASN A 17 1.68 -13.99 -15.93
CA ASN A 17 0.57 -13.88 -16.86
C ASN A 17 0.47 -15.17 -17.65
N TYR A 18 -0.76 -15.64 -17.85
CA TYR A 18 -1.09 -16.80 -18.64
C TYR A 18 -2.15 -16.40 -19.66
N PHE A 19 -1.88 -16.67 -20.94
CA PHE A 19 -2.73 -16.33 -22.06
C PHE A 19 -3.00 -17.62 -22.85
N ASN A 20 -4.27 -17.98 -23.03
CA ASN A 20 -4.66 -19.14 -23.82
C ASN A 20 -5.96 -18.87 -24.58
N GLY A 21 -5.83 -18.58 -25.88
CA GLY A 21 -6.97 -18.19 -26.71
C GLY A 21 -7.60 -16.91 -26.19
N ASP A 22 -8.88 -16.99 -25.82
CA ASP A 22 -9.63 -15.87 -25.26
C ASP A 22 -9.49 -15.74 -23.73
N THR A 23 -8.85 -16.70 -23.06
CA THR A 23 -8.67 -16.71 -21.61
C THR A 23 -7.36 -16.06 -21.21
N ASN A 24 -7.42 -15.05 -20.34
CA ASN A 24 -6.23 -14.42 -19.77
C ASN A 24 -6.31 -14.37 -18.24
N LEU A 25 -5.24 -14.84 -17.58
CA LEU A 25 -5.06 -14.81 -16.14
C LEU A 25 -3.77 -14.05 -15.82
N SER A 26 -3.86 -13.05 -14.96
CA SER A 26 -2.73 -12.29 -14.44
C SER A 26 -2.72 -12.39 -12.92
N LEU A 27 -1.54 -12.61 -12.36
CA LEU A 27 -1.28 -12.57 -10.92
C LEU A 27 -0.16 -11.57 -10.66
N ILE A 28 -0.38 -10.71 -9.65
CA ILE A 28 0.62 -9.80 -9.11
C ILE A 28 0.76 -10.03 -7.62
N ALA A 29 1.98 -9.95 -7.12
CA ALA A 29 2.27 -9.90 -5.70
C ALA A 29 3.50 -9.03 -5.48
N SER A 30 3.46 -8.17 -4.46
CA SER A 30 4.56 -7.28 -4.15
C SER A 30 4.63 -7.00 -2.65
N SER A 31 5.83 -6.81 -2.12
CA SER A 31 6.05 -6.33 -0.76
C SER A 31 7.37 -5.58 -0.63
N ASN A 32 7.38 -4.49 0.13
CA ASN A 32 8.60 -3.73 0.42
C ASN A 32 8.50 -2.94 1.74
N ASN A 33 9.63 -2.50 2.28
CA ASN A 33 9.73 -1.59 3.45
C ASN A 33 10.69 -0.41 3.22
N ILE A 34 10.81 0.03 1.95
CA ILE A 34 11.71 1.10 1.49
C ILE A 34 10.96 2.40 1.18
N ASN A 35 9.76 2.57 1.75
CA ASN A 35 8.88 3.71 1.52
C ASN A 35 8.43 3.88 0.06
N SER A 36 8.42 2.80 -0.74
CA SER A 36 7.85 2.80 -2.07
C SER A 36 6.43 2.21 -2.04
N ARG A 37 5.48 2.86 -2.72
CA ARG A 37 4.25 2.18 -3.12
C ARG A 37 4.62 1.37 -4.35
N SER A 38 4.66 0.05 -4.23
CA SER A 38 5.23 -0.80 -5.27
C SER A 38 4.17 -1.31 -6.26
N VAL A 39 4.52 -1.15 -7.54
CA VAL A 39 4.09 -1.76 -8.82
C VAL A 39 2.69 -2.39 -8.90
N SER A 40 1.76 -1.67 -9.53
CA SER A 40 0.77 -2.31 -10.40
C SER A 40 1.33 -2.47 -11.83
N ALA A 41 0.97 -3.56 -12.51
CA ALA A 41 1.44 -3.85 -13.87
C ALA A 41 1.09 -2.76 -14.90
N ASP A 42 -0.01 -2.04 -14.66
CA ASP A 42 -0.50 -0.94 -15.51
C ASP A 42 0.26 0.37 -15.27
N GLU A 43 1.02 0.47 -14.17
CA GLU A 43 1.82 1.65 -13.86
C GLU A 43 3.12 1.72 -14.67
N VAL A 44 3.62 0.65 -15.29
CA VAL A 44 4.92 0.70 -16.04
C VAL A 44 4.88 1.70 -17.21
N LEU A 45 3.71 1.93 -17.82
CA LEU A 45 3.55 2.96 -18.87
C LEU A 45 3.41 4.39 -18.30
N ILE A 46 2.92 4.52 -17.07
CA ILE A 46 2.70 5.80 -16.36
C ILE A 46 3.94 6.24 -15.56
N LEU A 47 4.77 5.28 -15.14
CA LEU A 47 5.96 5.47 -14.30
C LEU A 47 7.07 6.29 -15.00
N TRP A 48 7.08 6.35 -16.33
CA TRP A 48 8.00 7.23 -17.07
C TRP A 48 7.50 8.67 -17.20
N GLN A 49 6.18 8.92 -17.06
CA GLN A 49 5.59 10.26 -17.21
C GLN A 49 5.27 10.95 -15.88
N GLN A 50 5.14 10.22 -14.77
CA GLN A 50 4.86 10.80 -13.46
C GLN A 50 5.97 10.52 -12.44
N ARG A 51 7.11 11.18 -12.63
CA ARG A 51 8.08 11.44 -11.54
C ARG A 51 7.45 12.40 -10.52
N GLY A 52 6.49 11.92 -9.75
CA GLY A 52 5.74 12.76 -8.82
C GLY A 52 4.77 12.00 -7.93
N GLY A 53 4.96 10.69 -7.76
CA GLY A 53 4.23 9.90 -6.80
C GLY A 53 4.41 10.50 -5.41
N SER A 54 3.35 11.15 -4.93
CA SER A 54 3.27 11.85 -3.66
C SER A 54 3.95 11.06 -2.54
N GLN A 55 5.21 11.43 -2.27
CA GLN A 55 5.89 11.11 -1.03
C GLN A 55 4.99 11.70 0.05
N SER A 56 4.33 10.82 0.79
CA SER A 56 3.73 11.17 2.07
C SER A 56 4.79 11.97 2.83
N SER A 57 4.57 13.27 2.99
CA SER A 57 5.44 14.22 3.67
C SER A 57 5.56 13.94 5.18
N GLY A 58 4.89 12.91 5.69
CA GLY A 58 5.11 12.38 7.03
C GLY A 58 6.37 11.53 7.07
N GLY A 59 7.34 11.91 7.92
CA GLY A 59 8.49 11.07 8.24
C GLY A 59 8.06 9.67 8.73
N GLY A 60 8.99 8.71 8.68
CA GLY A 60 8.76 7.33 9.10
C GLY A 60 9.21 6.28 8.09
N ILE A 61 9.01 5.01 8.46
CA ILE A 61 9.24 3.84 7.63
C ILE A 61 7.87 3.26 7.25
N GLN A 62 7.60 3.18 5.96
CA GLN A 62 6.40 2.63 5.36
C GLN A 62 6.73 1.26 4.75
N ARG A 63 6.04 0.24 5.25
CA ARG A 63 5.90 -1.06 4.60
C ARG A 63 4.64 -1.06 3.73
N PHE A 64 4.74 -1.65 2.55
CA PHE A 64 3.62 -1.88 1.65
C PHE A 64 3.64 -3.32 1.14
N SER A 65 2.48 -3.96 1.09
CA SER A 65 2.29 -5.31 0.55
C SER A 65 1.02 -5.34 -0.29
N THR A 66 1.04 -6.04 -1.41
CA THR A 66 -0.16 -6.26 -2.22
C THR A 66 -0.13 -7.62 -2.90
N VAL A 67 -1.31 -8.18 -3.12
CA VAL A 67 -1.53 -9.34 -3.96
C VAL A 67 -2.80 -9.09 -4.77
N GLY A 68 -2.78 -9.45 -6.03
CA GLY A 68 -3.93 -9.29 -6.90
C GLY A 68 -3.96 -10.33 -8.00
N ILE A 69 -5.17 -10.66 -8.42
CA ILE A 69 -5.44 -11.53 -9.56
C ILE A 69 -6.37 -10.79 -10.50
N ASN A 70 -6.18 -10.97 -11.79
CA ASN A 70 -7.10 -10.53 -12.82
C ASN A 70 -7.37 -11.71 -13.74
N TYR A 71 -8.65 -11.97 -14.02
CA TYR A 71 -9.08 -12.99 -14.96
C TYR A 71 -10.03 -12.37 -15.98
N ASN A 72 -9.87 -12.73 -17.23
CA ASN A 72 -10.85 -12.47 -18.27
C ASN A 72 -10.95 -13.67 -19.20
N ASP A 73 -12.12 -13.84 -19.78
CA ASP A 73 -12.41 -14.99 -20.62
C ASP A 73 -13.59 -14.70 -21.55
N LYS A 74 -13.56 -15.27 -22.74
CA LYS A 74 -14.69 -15.25 -23.66
C LYS A 74 -15.25 -16.65 -23.78
N PHE A 75 -16.29 -16.93 -23.00
CA PHE A 75 -16.92 -18.24 -22.97
C PHE A 75 -17.60 -18.58 -24.31
N SER A 76 -18.18 -17.58 -24.99
CA SER A 76 -18.79 -17.72 -26.31
C SER A 76 -18.84 -16.37 -27.05
N SER A 77 -19.41 -16.33 -28.27
CA SER A 77 -19.74 -15.07 -28.95
C SER A 77 -20.69 -14.17 -28.16
N ASP A 78 -21.47 -14.79 -27.27
CA ASP A 78 -22.63 -14.20 -26.62
C ASP A 78 -22.41 -13.98 -25.12
N ALA A 79 -21.32 -14.49 -24.55
CA ALA A 79 -20.98 -14.31 -23.14
C ALA A 79 -19.48 -14.12 -22.96
N SER A 80 -19.09 -13.01 -22.35
CA SER A 80 -17.71 -12.73 -21.97
C SER A 80 -17.63 -12.22 -20.55
N LEU A 81 -16.56 -12.62 -19.88
CA LEU A 81 -16.08 -12.05 -18.64
C LEU A 81 -14.91 -11.12 -18.98
N ASP A 82 -15.22 -9.85 -19.22
CA ASP A 82 -14.24 -8.86 -19.64
C ASP A 82 -13.23 -8.56 -18.51
N ASN A 83 -13.69 -8.60 -17.26
CA ASN A 83 -12.82 -8.45 -16.10
C ASN A 83 -13.37 -9.15 -14.86
N LEU A 84 -12.50 -9.85 -14.15
CA LEU A 84 -12.67 -10.27 -12.77
C LEU A 84 -11.36 -9.96 -12.04
N SER A 85 -11.36 -8.93 -11.21
CA SER A 85 -10.20 -8.49 -10.44
C SER A 85 -10.45 -8.62 -8.94
N LEU A 86 -9.48 -9.21 -8.26
CA LEU A 86 -9.41 -9.28 -6.80
C LEU A 86 -8.06 -8.74 -6.38
N ARG A 87 -8.01 -7.76 -5.48
CA ARG A 87 -6.76 -7.18 -4.98
C ARG A 87 -6.85 -6.88 -3.49
N TYR A 88 -5.84 -7.32 -2.77
CA TYR A 88 -5.55 -6.93 -1.39
C TYR A 88 -4.32 -6.05 -1.37
N SER A 89 -4.36 -4.98 -0.57
CA SER A 89 -3.21 -4.14 -0.28
C SER A 89 -3.16 -3.81 1.20
N GLU A 90 -1.96 -3.76 1.75
CA GLU A 90 -1.68 -3.38 3.12
C GLU A 90 -0.56 -2.34 3.14
N SER A 91 -0.73 -1.33 3.98
CA SER A 91 0.24 -0.27 4.20
C SER A 91 0.41 -0.12 5.71
N ASN A 92 1.63 -0.33 6.23
CA ASN A 92 1.95 -0.09 7.64
C ASN A 92 3.05 0.98 7.74
N ARG A 93 2.78 2.07 8.45
CA ARG A 93 3.70 3.19 8.65
C ARG A 93 4.11 3.28 10.11
N GLU A 94 5.40 3.09 10.36
CA GLU A 94 6.00 3.34 11.66
C GLU A 94 6.68 4.70 11.68
N THR A 95 6.46 5.47 12.75
CA THR A 95 7.08 6.76 13.01
C THR A 95 7.71 6.74 14.38
N ARG A 96 8.90 7.33 14.49
CA ARG A 96 9.60 7.54 15.76
C ARG A 96 10.20 8.93 15.75
N SER A 97 10.00 9.67 16.82
CA SER A 97 10.57 11.00 17.03
C SER A 97 11.17 11.09 18.42
N LYS A 98 12.34 11.73 18.51
CA LYS A 98 13.03 12.02 19.77
C LYS A 98 13.35 13.50 19.82
N ALA A 99 13.06 14.15 20.94
CA ALA A 99 13.45 15.52 21.20
C ALA A 99 14.20 15.59 22.54
N SER A 100 15.22 16.44 22.60
CA SER A 100 15.97 16.73 23.82
C SER A 100 16.04 18.22 23.99
N ARG A 101 15.70 18.72 25.17
CA ARG A 101 15.68 20.14 25.51
C ARG A 101 16.54 20.36 26.74
N SER A 102 17.47 21.31 26.64
CA SER A 102 18.25 21.80 27.77
C SER A 102 17.81 23.22 28.09
N THR A 103 17.34 23.47 29.31
CA THR A 103 16.92 24.80 29.79
C THR A 103 17.89 25.23 30.87
N LEU A 104 18.63 26.32 30.63
CA LEU A 104 19.51 26.93 31.62
C LEU A 104 18.64 27.68 32.66
N LEU A 105 18.89 27.45 33.94
CA LEU A 105 18.22 28.15 35.03
C LEU A 105 19.11 29.25 35.62
N PRO A 106 18.56 30.25 36.32
CA PRO A 106 19.37 31.18 37.10
C PRO A 106 20.28 30.43 38.10
N GLY A 107 21.58 30.73 38.10
CA GLY A 107 22.63 29.98 38.80
C GLY A 107 23.41 29.03 37.87
N ASP A 108 24.06 28.01 38.43
CA ASP A 108 24.87 27.04 37.67
C ASP A 108 24.10 25.76 37.27
N SER A 109 22.76 25.78 37.39
CA SER A 109 21.92 24.59 37.18
C SER A 109 21.30 24.52 35.78
N THR A 110 21.14 23.29 35.27
CA THR A 110 20.57 23.00 33.94
C THR A 110 19.47 21.96 34.02
N LEU A 111 18.30 22.23 33.44
CA LEU A 111 17.23 21.25 33.28
C LEU A 111 17.33 20.56 31.93
N LYS A 112 17.47 19.24 31.93
CA LYS A 112 17.32 18.43 30.72
C LYS A 112 15.94 17.78 30.66
N THR A 113 15.32 17.82 29.50
CA THR A 113 14.04 17.18 29.21
C THR A 113 14.17 16.41 27.91
N ASP A 114 14.12 15.09 28.01
CA ASP A 114 14.04 14.22 26.85
C ASP A 114 12.58 13.79 26.64
N SER A 115 12.16 13.72 25.37
CA SER A 115 10.88 13.15 24.98
C SER A 115 11.05 12.22 23.79
N GLU A 116 10.36 11.10 23.84
CA GLU A 116 10.30 10.12 22.76
C GLU A 116 8.83 9.89 22.45
N ASN A 117 8.49 9.82 21.15
CA ASN A 117 7.15 9.52 20.69
C ASN A 117 7.25 8.51 19.53
N SER A 118 6.34 7.56 19.50
CA SER A 118 6.21 6.58 18.42
C SER A 118 4.79 6.56 17.93
N GLY A 119 4.61 6.13 16.69
CA GLY A 119 3.29 5.98 16.12
C GLY A 119 3.28 4.97 14.99
N GLU A 120 2.25 4.14 14.97
CA GLU A 120 2.02 3.15 13.92
C GLU A 120 0.70 3.46 13.21
N ASN A 121 0.68 3.38 11.89
CA ASN A 121 -0.55 3.51 11.13
C ASN A 121 -0.66 2.36 10.14
N GLU A 122 -1.62 1.47 10.38
CA GLU A 122 -1.94 0.37 9.50
C GLU A 122 -3.17 0.71 8.65
N SER A 123 -3.14 0.40 7.36
CA SER A 123 -4.25 0.48 6.42
C SER A 123 -4.33 -0.81 5.63
N LYS A 124 -5.53 -1.40 5.55
CA LYS A 124 -5.85 -2.56 4.71
C LYS A 124 -6.93 -2.18 3.72
N ASP A 125 -6.74 -2.53 2.46
CA ASP A 125 -7.64 -2.23 1.37
C ASP A 125 -7.96 -3.53 0.60
N TYR A 126 -9.25 -3.84 0.45
CA TYR A 126 -9.74 -4.98 -0.33
C TYR A 126 -10.49 -4.43 -1.54
N ASN A 127 -10.20 -4.94 -2.73
CA ASN A 127 -10.83 -4.48 -3.96
C ASN A 127 -11.31 -5.69 -4.76
N PHE A 128 -12.57 -5.65 -5.16
CA PHE A 128 -13.19 -6.60 -6.05
C PHE A 128 -13.87 -5.82 -7.17
N ASN A 129 -13.56 -6.12 -8.43
CA ASN A 129 -14.30 -5.59 -9.56
C ASN A 129 -14.61 -6.70 -10.53
N ASN A 130 -15.82 -6.69 -11.06
CA ASN A 130 -16.25 -7.57 -12.11
C ASN A 130 -16.79 -6.74 -13.28
N SER A 131 -16.66 -7.25 -14.49
CA SER A 131 -17.34 -6.77 -15.67
C SER A 131 -17.63 -7.95 -16.58
N THR A 132 -18.91 -8.21 -16.80
CA THR A 132 -19.42 -9.33 -17.59
C THR A 132 -20.38 -8.78 -18.63
N VAL A 133 -20.28 -9.29 -19.85
CA VAL A 133 -21.16 -8.95 -20.97
C VAL A 133 -21.91 -10.19 -21.42
N ILE A 134 -23.23 -10.06 -21.53
CA ILE A 134 -24.13 -11.11 -22.02
C ILE A 134 -24.93 -10.55 -23.19
N LYS A 135 -24.98 -11.28 -24.29
CA LYS A 135 -25.69 -10.92 -25.52
C LYS A 135 -26.80 -11.94 -25.78
N PRO A 136 -28.01 -11.73 -25.25
CA PRO A 136 -29.10 -12.67 -25.48
C PRO A 136 -29.53 -12.72 -26.96
N ASP A 137 -29.26 -11.67 -27.74
CA ASP A 137 -29.48 -11.61 -29.18
C ASP A 137 -28.44 -10.68 -29.86
N SER A 138 -28.47 -10.60 -31.20
CA SER A 138 -27.49 -9.81 -31.99
C SER A 138 -27.53 -8.27 -31.78
N LYS A 139 -28.56 -7.74 -31.12
CA LYS A 139 -28.82 -6.31 -30.93
C LYS A 139 -28.86 -5.88 -29.47
N THR A 140 -28.91 -6.83 -28.54
CA THR A 140 -29.01 -6.58 -27.11
C THR A 140 -27.71 -6.94 -26.40
N ASN A 141 -27.15 -6.02 -25.62
CA ASN A 141 -26.01 -6.27 -24.73
C ASN A 141 -26.42 -5.95 -23.29
N ILE A 142 -26.20 -6.89 -22.37
CA ILE A 142 -26.40 -6.74 -20.94
C ILE A 142 -25.03 -6.69 -20.27
N TYR A 143 -24.79 -5.62 -19.49
CA TYR A 143 -23.55 -5.40 -18.77
C TYR A 143 -23.79 -5.58 -17.27
N LEU A 144 -22.99 -6.44 -16.64
CA LEU A 144 -23.01 -6.69 -15.20
C LEU A 144 -21.63 -6.37 -14.63
N SER A 145 -21.54 -5.29 -13.85
CA SER A 145 -20.25 -4.83 -13.32
C SER A 145 -20.31 -4.50 -11.82
N PRO A 146 -20.55 -5.49 -10.93
CA PRO A 146 -20.49 -5.26 -9.50
C PRO A 146 -19.05 -4.92 -9.08
N SER A 147 -18.92 -3.95 -8.19
CA SER A 147 -17.64 -3.56 -7.59
C SER A 147 -17.78 -3.43 -6.09
N PHE A 148 -16.77 -3.87 -5.35
CA PHE A 148 -16.68 -3.69 -3.92
C PHE A 148 -15.29 -3.16 -3.56
N GLN A 149 -15.27 -2.05 -2.83
CA GLN A 149 -14.08 -1.54 -2.19
C GLN A 149 -14.27 -1.67 -0.68
N GLY A 150 -13.55 -2.64 -0.10
CA GLY A 150 -13.66 -3.00 1.30
C GLY A 150 -13.12 -1.92 2.23
N LEU A 151 -13.73 -1.89 3.42
CA LEU A 151 -13.48 -0.97 4.52
C LEU A 151 -11.97 -0.71 4.74
N ARG A 152 -11.53 0.52 4.50
CA ARG A 152 -10.24 0.99 4.98
C ARG A 152 -10.29 1.05 6.51
N VAL A 153 -9.72 0.05 7.17
CA VAL A 153 -9.46 0.11 8.61
C VAL A 153 -8.12 0.81 8.76
N SER A 154 -8.15 2.06 9.22
CA SER A 154 -6.95 2.80 9.61
C SER A 154 -6.87 2.82 11.12
N VAL A 155 -5.89 2.11 11.70
CA VAL A 155 -5.60 2.22 13.13
C VAL A 155 -4.64 3.41 13.29
N PRO A 156 -5.04 4.51 13.95
CA PRO A 156 -4.16 5.63 14.19
C PRO A 156 -3.07 5.27 15.21
N ALA A 157 -1.98 6.04 15.18
CA ALA A 157 -0.86 5.88 16.08
C ALA A 157 -1.24 6.01 17.56
N ASP A 158 -0.97 4.97 18.34
CA ASP A 158 -0.94 5.06 19.80
C ASP A 158 0.22 5.99 20.22
N GLN A 159 -0.12 7.15 20.78
CA GLN A 159 0.88 8.06 21.36
C GLN A 159 1.28 7.56 22.74
N TYR A 160 2.49 7.01 22.87
CA TYR A 160 3.07 6.76 24.19
C TYR A 160 3.47 8.11 24.82
N LEU A 161 3.02 8.34 26.06
CA LEU A 161 3.32 9.56 26.81
C LEU A 161 4.85 9.73 26.98
N PRO A 162 5.39 10.96 26.87
CA PRO A 162 6.82 11.20 26.99
C PRO A 162 7.32 10.84 28.40
N LEU A 163 8.33 9.97 28.47
CA LEU A 163 9.07 9.69 29.70
C LEU A 163 9.92 10.92 30.08
N GLN A 164 9.45 11.73 31.03
CA GLN A 164 10.25 12.80 31.61
C GLN A 164 11.21 12.24 32.66
N ARG A 165 12.50 12.14 32.33
CA ARG A 165 13.55 11.92 33.35
C ARG A 165 14.12 13.27 33.79
N MET A 166 13.89 13.60 35.06
CA MET A 166 14.49 14.78 35.70
C MET A 166 15.88 14.40 36.21
N VAL A 167 16.92 15.02 35.68
CA VAL A 167 18.29 14.92 36.22
C VAL A 167 18.77 16.34 36.51
N SER A 168 18.99 16.64 37.79
CA SER A 168 19.58 17.89 38.25
C SER A 168 21.09 17.70 38.40
N PHE A 169 21.88 18.64 37.88
CA PHE A 169 23.30 18.80 38.18
C PHE A 169 23.49 20.18 38.81
#